data_AF-A0A7V5U0U3-F1
#
_entry.id   AF-A0A7V5U0U3-F1
#
_cell.length_a   1.000
_cell.length_b   1.000
_cell.length_c   1.000
_cell.angle_alpha   90.00
_cell.angle_beta   90.00
_cell.angle_gamma   90.00
#
_symmetry.space_group_name_H-M   'P 1'
#
loop_
_entity.id
_entity.type
_entity.pdbx_description
1 polymer ?
#
loop_
_entity_poly.entity_id
_entity_poly.type
_entity_poly.pdbx_seq_one_letter_code
_entity_poly.pdbx_strand_id
1 'polypeptide(L)'
;LVVLAAFGYALTSILGKRAPEQPASVGAALMLIGGAVSAVLCALWLDFDTIPKTLPSTRIIAALIALTLGATFLGNLLYLRLLQLSGPSLIAKINYVVPLVALVSGAIFLREQIQPRALIALAIISLGLWIAHREQAASGRKLPLRHEIE
;
A
#
# COMPACT_ATOMS: atom_id res chain seq x y z
N LEU A 1 16.36 1.76 9.13
CA LEU A 1 14.88 1.61 9.19
C LEU A 1 14.23 1.70 7.81
N VAL A 2 14.41 2.78 7.03
CA VAL A 2 13.76 2.93 5.70
C VAL A 2 14.07 1.78 4.73
N VAL A 3 15.32 1.34 4.65
CA VAL A 3 15.72 0.20 3.79
C VAL A 3 15.03 -1.09 4.21
N LEU A 4 14.91 -1.35 5.52
CA LEU A 4 14.24 -2.54 6.05
C LEU A 4 12.74 -2.51 5.72
N ALA A 5 12.09 -1.35 5.82
CA ALA A 5 10.70 -1.18 5.44
C ALA A 5 10.49 -1.42 3.93
N ALA A 6 11.38 -0.86 3.09
CA ALA A 6 11.34 -1.09 1.64
C ALA A 6 11.54 -2.56 1.28
N PHE A 7 12.48 -3.24 1.95
CA PHE A 7 12.71 -4.68 1.79
C PHE A 7 11.47 -5.50 2.20
N GLY A 8 10.86 -5.19 3.35
CA GLY A 8 9.63 -5.84 3.79
C GLY A 8 8.48 -5.66 2.80
N TYR A 9 8.29 -4.45 2.28
CA TYR A 9 7.27 -4.17 1.27
C TYR A 9 7.51 -4.94 -0.03
N ALA A 10 8.76 -4.98 -0.51
CA ALA A 10 9.14 -5.78 -1.68
C ALA A 10 8.86 -7.27 -1.44
N LEU A 11 9.23 -7.79 -0.27
CA LEU A 11 8.99 -9.18 0.12
C LEU A 11 7.48 -9.49 0.12
N THR A 12 6.63 -8.62 0.69
CA THR A 12 5.16 -8.79 0.65
C THR A 12 4.63 -8.85 -0.78
N SER A 13 5.11 -8.00 -1.68
CA SER A 13 4.65 -8.02 -3.08
C SER A 13 5.07 -9.29 -3.83
N ILE A 14 6.28 -9.81 -3.58
CA ILE A 14 6.79 -11.03 -4.22
C ILE A 14 6.12 -12.28 -3.64
N LEU A 15 6.07 -12.39 -2.31
CA LEU A 15 5.42 -13.51 -1.63
C LEU A 15 3.92 -13.52 -1.92
N GLY A 16 3.26 -12.37 -1.92
CA GLY A 16 1.84 -12.26 -2.26
C GLY A 16 1.52 -12.71 -3.69
N LYS A 17 2.44 -12.49 -4.64
CA LYS A 17 2.28 -13.00 -6.01
C LYS A 17 2.57 -14.50 -6.14
N ARG A 18 3.46 -15.04 -5.31
CA ARG A 18 3.83 -16.47 -5.29
C ARG A 18 2.93 -17.31 -4.39
N ALA A 19 2.10 -16.69 -3.56
CA ALA A 19 1.18 -17.38 -2.69
C ALA A 19 0.17 -18.20 -3.51
N PRO A 20 -0.37 -19.30 -2.95
CA PRO A 20 -1.42 -20.09 -3.60
C PRO A 20 -2.59 -19.21 -4.05
N GLU A 21 -3.21 -19.58 -5.17
CA GLU A 21 -4.39 -18.86 -5.65
C GLU A 21 -5.52 -18.98 -4.63
N GLN A 22 -5.90 -17.84 -4.09
CA GLN A 22 -6.97 -17.71 -3.11
C GLN A 22 -7.72 -16.40 -3.35
N PRO A 23 -8.98 -16.29 -2.93
CA PRO A 23 -9.72 -15.05 -3.04
C PRO A 23 -8.96 -13.92 -2.33
N ALA A 24 -8.83 -12.76 -2.98
CA ALA A 24 -8.11 -11.63 -2.42
C ALA A 24 -8.67 -11.16 -1.06
N SER A 25 -9.96 -11.42 -0.79
CA SER A 25 -10.59 -11.18 0.52
C SER A 25 -9.98 -12.02 1.64
N VAL A 26 -9.66 -13.30 1.37
CA VAL A 26 -9.02 -14.18 2.34
C VAL A 26 -7.60 -13.69 2.63
N GLY A 27 -6.83 -13.36 1.59
CA GLY A 27 -5.49 -12.80 1.78
C GLY A 27 -5.51 -11.47 2.55
N ALA A 28 -6.47 -10.59 2.26
CA ALA A 28 -6.61 -9.32 2.96
C ALA A 28 -6.98 -9.50 4.44
N ALA A 29 -7.86 -10.47 4.74
CA ALA A 29 -8.20 -10.83 6.11
C ALA A 29 -7.00 -11.41 6.87
N LEU A 30 -6.22 -12.29 6.24
CA LEU A 30 -5.00 -12.84 6.82
C LEU A 30 -3.95 -11.75 7.11
N MET A 31 -3.76 -10.79 6.19
CA MET A 31 -2.88 -9.64 6.42
C MET A 31 -3.35 -8.80 7.61
N LEU A 32 -4.66 -8.59 7.76
CA LEU A 32 -5.24 -7.83 8.85
C LEU A 32 -5.10 -8.54 10.20
N ILE A 33 -5.38 -9.85 10.25
CA ILE A 33 -5.16 -10.69 11.43
C ILE A 33 -3.68 -10.71 11.80
N GLY A 34 -2.79 -10.91 10.83
CA GLY A 34 -1.34 -10.89 11.05
C GLY A 34 -0.84 -9.56 11.59
N GLY A 35 -1.38 -8.45 11.11
CA GLY A 35 -1.14 -7.11 11.65
C GLY A 35 -1.63 -6.95 13.07
N ALA A 36 -2.84 -7.43 13.39
CA ALA A 36 -3.38 -7.40 14.75
C ALA A 36 -2.54 -8.22 15.74
N VAL A 37 -2.16 -9.45 15.36
CA VAL A 37 -1.27 -10.30 16.18
C VAL A 37 0.08 -9.62 16.40
N SER A 38 0.68 -9.07 15.34
CA SER A 38 1.95 -8.36 15.42
C SER A 38 1.87 -7.12 16.33
N ALA A 39 0.78 -6.36 16.24
CA ALA A 39 0.53 -5.20 17.11
C ALA A 39 0.43 -5.63 18.59
N VAL A 40 -0.28 -6.72 18.89
CA VAL A 40 -0.37 -7.27 20.26
C VAL A 40 1.01 -7.73 20.75
N LEU A 41 1.77 -8.47 19.95
CA LEU A 41 3.12 -8.92 20.32
C LEU A 41 4.06 -7.73 20.59
N CYS A 42 4.03 -6.70 19.75
CA CYS A 42 4.78 -5.48 19.98
C CYS A 42 4.34 -4.76 21.27
N ALA A 43 3.04 -4.71 21.56
CA ALA A 43 2.54 -4.09 22.79
C ALA A 43 2.96 -4.87 24.05
N LEU A 44 3.04 -6.20 23.99
CA LEU A 44 3.53 -7.04 25.09
C LEU A 44 5.05 -6.95 25.30
N TRP A 45 5.79 -6.57 24.26
CA TRP A 45 7.24 -6.40 24.32
C TRP A 45 7.65 -5.02 24.86
N LEU A 46 6.74 -4.04 24.75
CA LEU A 46 6.86 -2.73 25.40
C LEU A 46 6.40 -2.85 26.86
N ASP A 47 6.96 -2.04 27.76
CA ASP A 47 6.65 -2.11 29.19
C ASP A 47 5.14 -2.01 29.45
N PHE A 48 4.59 -2.97 30.22
CA PHE A 48 3.17 -3.06 30.55
C PHE A 48 2.61 -1.78 31.20
N ASP A 49 3.45 -0.99 31.86
CA ASP A 49 3.05 0.28 32.46
C ASP A 49 2.66 1.35 31.43
N THR A 50 3.05 1.18 30.17
CA THR A 50 2.64 2.06 29.06
C THR A 50 1.27 1.71 28.49
N ILE A 51 0.69 0.56 28.85
CA ILE A 51 -0.62 0.11 28.37
C ILE A 51 -1.71 0.89 29.10
N PRO A 52 -2.59 1.61 28.39
CA PRO A 52 -3.70 2.33 29.02
C PRO A 52 -4.61 1.38 29.80
N LYS A 53 -4.80 1.67 31.09
CA LYS A 53 -5.69 0.89 31.97
C LYS A 53 -7.18 1.22 31.80
N THR A 54 -7.49 2.19 30.94
CA THR A 54 -8.86 2.64 30.66
C THR A 54 -9.26 2.28 29.25
N LEU A 55 -10.52 1.88 29.08
CA LEU A 55 -11.06 1.61 27.75
C LEU A 55 -11.17 2.91 26.95
N PRO A 56 -10.80 2.90 25.66
CA PRO A 56 -10.98 4.05 24.79
C PRO A 56 -12.46 4.44 24.66
N SER A 57 -12.72 5.72 24.45
CA SER A 57 -14.09 6.20 24.18
C SER A 57 -14.70 5.56 22.93
N THR A 58 -16.03 5.47 22.87
CA THR A 58 -16.77 4.95 21.70
C THR A 58 -16.37 5.62 20.39
N ARG A 59 -16.03 6.93 20.44
CA ARG A 59 -15.56 7.69 19.28
C ARG A 59 -14.22 7.16 18.74
N ILE A 60 -13.29 6.80 19.62
CA ILE A 60 -11.98 6.24 19.22
C ILE A 60 -12.19 4.85 18.62
N ILE A 61 -13.04 4.03 19.23
CA ILE A 61 -13.36 2.69 18.71
C ILE A 61 -13.99 2.79 17.31
N ALA A 62 -14.95 3.69 17.12
CA ALA A 62 -15.56 3.91 15.81
C ALA A 62 -14.55 4.37 14.76
N ALA A 63 -13.64 5.30 15.12
CA ALA A 63 -12.57 5.74 14.23
C ALA A 63 -11.59 4.61 13.88
N LEU A 64 -11.24 3.76 14.84
CA LEU A 64 -10.39 2.58 14.61
C LEU A 64 -11.06 1.57 13.68
N ILE A 65 -12.36 1.30 13.85
CA ILE A 65 -13.12 0.40 12.97
C ILE A 65 -13.16 0.98 11.55
N ALA A 66 -13.47 2.28 11.41
CA ALA A 66 -13.51 2.95 10.12
C ALA A 66 -12.14 2.92 9.42
N LEU A 67 -11.05 3.16 10.14
CA LEU A 67 -9.70 3.09 9.60
C LEU A 67 -9.32 1.65 9.19
N THR A 68 -9.62 0.69 10.06
CA THR A 68 -9.23 -0.71 9.89
C THR A 68 -9.98 -1.37 8.74
N LEU A 69 -11.30 -1.21 8.68
CA LEU A 69 -12.09 -1.78 7.59
C LEU A 69 -11.97 -0.95 6.32
N GLY A 70 -12.02 0.37 6.45
CA GLY A 70 -12.02 1.29 5.31
C GLY A 70 -10.66 1.39 4.65
N ALA A 71 -9.65 1.90 5.34
CA ALA A 71 -8.34 2.14 4.72
C ALA A 71 -7.52 0.84 4.62
N THR A 72 -7.47 0.03 5.68
CA THR A 72 -6.57 -1.12 5.74
C THR A 72 -7.12 -2.34 5.02
N PHE A 73 -8.33 -2.82 5.37
CA PHE A 73 -8.87 -4.03 4.77
C PHE A 73 -9.20 -3.84 3.29
N LEU A 74 -9.95 -2.78 2.92
CA LEU A 74 -10.23 -2.51 1.50
C LEU A 74 -8.94 -2.20 0.73
N GLY A 75 -8.00 -1.47 1.34
CA GLY A 75 -6.69 -1.22 0.73
C GLY A 75 -5.94 -2.52 0.41
N ASN A 76 -5.85 -3.44 1.36
CA ASN A 76 -5.22 -4.74 1.17
C ASN A 76 -5.97 -5.61 0.15
N LEU A 77 -7.31 -5.57 0.15
CA LEU A 77 -8.13 -6.27 -0.82
C LEU A 77 -7.85 -5.79 -2.25
N LEU A 78 -7.86 -4.47 -2.47
CA LEU A 78 -7.55 -3.88 -3.77
C LEU A 78 -6.10 -4.15 -4.17
N TYR A 79 -5.16 -4.01 -3.23
CA TYR A 79 -3.75 -4.34 -3.44
C TYR A 79 -3.57 -5.78 -3.93
N LEU A 80 -4.15 -6.76 -3.24
CA LEU A 80 -4.03 -8.17 -3.61
C LEU A 80 -4.74 -8.48 -4.92
N ARG A 81 -5.91 -7.89 -5.18
CA ARG A 81 -6.59 -7.99 -6.48
C ARG A 81 -5.71 -7.50 -7.62
N LEU A 82 -5.13 -6.31 -7.49
CA LEU A 82 -4.26 -5.72 -8.51
C LEU A 82 -2.96 -6.52 -8.67
N LEU A 83 -2.43 -7.04 -7.57
CA LEU A 83 -1.22 -7.88 -7.56
C LEU A 83 -1.48 -9.20 -8.32
N GLN A 84 -2.63 -9.82 -8.10
CA GLN A 84 -3.04 -11.04 -8.81
C GLN A 84 -3.15 -10.76 -10.32
N LEU A 85 -3.79 -9.65 -10.71
CA LEU A 85 -4.03 -9.29 -12.11
C LEU A 85 -2.77 -8.89 -12.89
N SER A 86 -1.91 -8.04 -12.30
CA SER A 86 -0.86 -7.34 -13.05
C SER A 86 0.57 -7.56 -12.53
N GLY A 87 0.72 -8.26 -11.39
CA GLY A 87 2.01 -8.55 -10.78
C GLY A 87 2.66 -7.37 -10.04
N PRO A 88 3.84 -7.59 -9.43
CA PRO A 88 4.48 -6.64 -8.52
C PRO A 88 4.90 -5.32 -9.18
N SER A 89 5.23 -5.34 -10.47
CA SER A 89 5.72 -4.15 -11.18
C SER A 89 4.64 -3.08 -11.37
N LEU A 90 3.36 -3.44 -11.51
CA LEU A 90 2.28 -2.44 -11.57
C LEU A 90 2.05 -1.81 -10.19
N ILE A 91 2.03 -2.64 -9.15
CA ILE A 91 1.87 -2.19 -7.76
C ILE A 91 2.93 -1.15 -7.39
N ALA A 92 4.19 -1.39 -7.76
CA ALA A 92 5.27 -0.43 -7.53
C ALA A 92 5.01 0.93 -8.20
N LYS A 93 4.35 0.96 -9.36
CA LYS A 93 4.01 2.22 -10.05
C LYS A 93 2.88 2.97 -9.35
N ILE A 94 1.89 2.25 -8.84
CA ILE A 94 0.75 2.86 -8.12
C ILE A 94 1.24 3.64 -6.89
N ASN A 95 2.33 3.21 -6.25
CA ASN A 95 2.91 3.94 -5.13
C ASN A 95 3.41 5.36 -5.48
N TYR A 96 3.67 5.67 -6.76
CA TYR A 96 3.99 7.04 -7.17
C TYR A 96 2.76 7.97 -7.19
N VAL A 97 1.55 7.42 -7.23
CA VAL A 97 0.30 8.20 -7.17
C VAL A 97 -0.07 8.56 -5.73
N VAL A 98 0.38 7.77 -4.75
CA VAL A 98 0.05 7.97 -3.33
C VAL A 98 0.42 9.38 -2.82
N PRO A 99 1.63 9.92 -3.07
CA PRO A 99 1.98 11.29 -2.63
C PRO A 99 1.09 12.38 -3.24
N LEU A 100 0.64 12.21 -4.49
CA LEU A 100 -0.27 13.15 -5.16
C LEU A 100 -1.62 13.17 -4.44
N VAL A 101 -2.21 11.99 -4.21
CA VAL A 101 -3.50 11.86 -3.52
C VAL A 101 -3.39 12.34 -2.09
N ALA A 102 -2.29 12.04 -1.40
CA ALA A 102 -2.04 12.49 -0.03
C ALA A 102 -1.99 14.02 0.06
N LEU A 103 -1.27 14.70 -0.85
CA LEU A 103 -1.19 16.16 -0.82
C LEU A 103 -2.55 16.83 -1.09
N VAL A 104 -3.29 16.34 -2.10
CA VAL A 104 -4.61 16.87 -2.45
C VAL A 104 -5.61 16.63 -1.33
N SER A 105 -5.64 15.41 -0.77
CA SER A 105 -6.54 15.09 0.34
C SER A 105 -6.18 15.85 1.62
N GLY A 106 -4.90 16.02 1.95
CA GLY A 106 -4.45 16.85 3.07
C GLY A 106 -4.89 18.31 2.93
N ALA A 107 -4.74 18.89 1.74
CA ALA A 107 -5.19 20.25 1.48
C ALA A 107 -6.72 20.41 1.58
N ILE A 108 -7.51 19.45 1.06
CA ILE A 108 -8.98 19.54 1.04
C ILE A 108 -9.58 19.23 2.42
N PHE A 109 -9.22 18.09 3.01
CA PHE A 109 -9.86 17.57 4.23
C PHE A 109 -9.23 18.11 5.51
N LEU A 110 -7.90 18.26 5.54
CA LEU A 110 -7.17 18.73 6.72
C LEU A 110 -6.89 20.25 6.66
N ARG A 111 -7.16 20.91 5.52
CA ARG A 111 -6.87 22.34 5.28
C ARG A 111 -5.39 22.68 5.52
N GLU A 112 -4.50 21.75 5.19
CA GLU A 112 -3.06 21.95 5.32
C GLU A 112 -2.56 23.03 4.35
N GLN A 113 -1.65 23.88 4.82
CA GLN A 113 -0.98 24.85 3.96
C GLN A 113 0.05 24.12 3.08
N ILE A 114 -0.18 24.11 1.77
CA ILE A 114 0.72 23.46 0.82
C ILE A 114 2.02 24.27 0.75
N GLN A 115 3.09 23.68 1.29
CA GLN A 115 4.42 24.28 1.20
C GLN A 115 4.97 24.19 -0.23
N PRO A 116 5.69 25.21 -0.72
CA PRO A 116 6.34 25.17 -2.04
C PRO A 116 7.25 23.95 -2.24
N ARG A 117 7.89 23.49 -1.17
CA ARG A 117 8.73 22.28 -1.17
C ARG A 117 7.95 21.02 -1.58
N ALA A 118 6.70 20.88 -1.12
CA ALA A 118 5.86 19.75 -1.46
C ALA A 118 5.48 19.76 -2.95
N LEU A 119 5.24 20.95 -3.52
CA LEU A 119 4.97 21.11 -4.96
C LEU A 119 6.19 20.74 -5.81
N ILE A 120 7.40 21.14 -5.39
CA ILE A 120 8.64 20.76 -6.08
C ILE A 120 8.84 19.25 -6.04
N ALA A 121 8.69 18.62 -4.87
CA ALA A 121 8.79 17.18 -4.73
C ALA A 121 7.78 16.44 -5.62
N LEU A 122 6.53 16.92 -5.66
CA LEU A 122 5.49 16.37 -6.50
C LEU A 122 5.81 16.49 -8.00
N ALA A 123 6.36 17.64 -8.44
CA ALA A 123 6.79 17.85 -9.81
C ALA A 123 7.91 16.86 -10.20
N ILE A 124 8.89 16.65 -9.32
CA ILE A 124 10.00 15.71 -9.55
C ILE A 124 9.46 14.27 -9.68
N ILE A 125 8.60 13.82 -8.76
CA ILE A 125 8.02 12.46 -8.80
C ILE A 125 7.19 12.26 -10.07
N SER A 126 6.37 13.25 -10.44
CA SER A 126 5.51 13.20 -11.64
C SER A 126 6.34 13.14 -12.92
N LEU A 127 7.43 13.90 -13.00
CA LEU A 127 8.35 13.88 -14.12
C LEU A 127 9.05 12.51 -14.24
N GLY A 128 9.51 11.95 -13.12
CA GLY A 128 10.09 10.61 -13.10
C GLY A 128 9.13 9.53 -13.59
N LEU A 129 7.86 9.58 -13.15
CA LEU A 129 6.81 8.66 -13.61
C LEU A 129 6.55 8.80 -15.11
N TRP A 130 6.49 10.04 -15.62
CA TRP A 130 6.28 10.31 -17.04
C TRP A 130 7.41 9.75 -17.91
N ILE A 131 8.67 9.92 -17.48
CA ILE A 131 9.84 9.34 -18.17
C ILE A 131 9.75 7.81 -18.18
N ALA A 132 9.48 7.19 -17.02
CA ALA A 132 9.38 5.75 -16.89
C ALA A 132 8.24 5.13 -17.72
N HIS A 133 7.13 5.85 -17.91
CA HIS A 133 6.04 5.43 -18.80
C HIS A 133 6.43 5.54 -20.28
N ARG A 134 7.15 6.59 -20.68
CA ARG A 134 7.60 6.78 -22.06
C ARG A 134 8.57 5.69 -22.51
N GLU A 135 9.49 5.30 -21.64
CA GLU A 135 10.43 4.21 -21.94
C GLU A 135 9.71 2.88 -22.20
N GLN A 136 8.65 2.58 -21.43
CA GLN A 136 7.85 1.36 -21.65
C GLN A 136 7.04 1.39 -22.93
N ALA A 137 6.52 2.56 -23.31
CA ALA A 137 5.81 2.75 -24.58
C ALA A 137 6.78 2.67 -25.78
N ALA A 138 7.99 3.24 -25.65
CA ALA A 138 9.02 3.19 -26.67
C ALA A 138 9.69 1.80 -26.80
N SER A 139 9.81 1.06 -25.70
CA SER A 139 10.43 -0.26 -25.65
C SER A 139 9.55 -1.39 -26.20
N GLY A 140 8.39 -1.08 -26.77
CA GLY A 140 7.58 -1.95 -27.64
C GLY A 140 7.85 -3.44 -27.44
N ARG A 141 7.40 -3.99 -26.31
CA ARG A 141 7.50 -5.43 -26.03
C ARG A 141 6.65 -6.13 -27.07
N LYS A 142 7.27 -6.48 -28.22
CA LYS A 142 6.73 -7.41 -29.20
C LYS A 142 6.34 -8.65 -28.38
N LEU A 143 5.05 -8.86 -28.17
CA LEU A 143 4.59 -10.16 -27.72
C LEU A 143 5.05 -11.15 -28.80
N PRO A 144 5.77 -12.22 -28.46
CA PRO A 144 5.84 -13.35 -29.37
C PRO A 144 4.39 -13.81 -29.56
N LEU A 145 3.87 -13.57 -30.77
CA LEU A 145 2.66 -14.20 -31.26
C LEU A 145 2.87 -15.70 -31.02
N ARG A 146 2.05 -16.30 -30.15
CA ARG A 146 1.89 -17.74 -30.09
C ARG A 146 1.22 -18.17 -31.41
N HIS A 147 2.03 -18.30 -32.45
CA HIS A 147 1.82 -19.32 -33.46
C HIS A 147 2.35 -20.65 -32.90
N GLU A 148 1.70 -21.74 -33.34
CA GLU A 148 1.74 -23.11 -32.82
C GLU A 148 1.12 -23.24 -31.42
N ILE A 149 0.05 -24.02 -31.25
CA ILE A 149 -0.06 -25.43 -31.63
C ILE A 149 -1.45 -25.67 -32.24
N GLU A 150 -1.45 -26.07 -33.52
CA GLU A 150 -2.46 -26.96 -34.13
C GLU A 150 -2.37 -28.36 -33.51
#